data_AF-A0A031LJ55-F1
#
_entry.id   AF-A0A031LJ55-F1
#
_cell.length_a   1.000
_cell.length_b   1.000
_cell.length_c   1.000
_cell.angle_alpha   90.00
_cell.angle_beta   90.00
_cell.angle_gamma   90.00
#
_symmetry.space_group_name_H-M   'P 1'
#
loop_
_entity.id
_entity.type
_entity.pdbx_description
1 polymer ?
#
loop_
_entity_poly.entity_id
_entity_poly.type
_entity_poly.pdbx_seq_one_letter_code
_entity_poly.pdbx_strand_id
1 'polypeptide(L)'
;MSSQNNNDRFSHSVHHSDLSSRHDQIKVSKVTKFLTGFLFIFLGIYLALGVVFGAIYGIDVLSVILIYSMYAHFMIFPWFIYSIGGFGFLCIKDSAFYSVRSTIGRILLLGLFLVIVIVCVSEMAHAIGLLDARFRMDWR
;
A
#
# COMPACT_ATOMS: atom_id res chain seq x y z
N MET A 1 31.90 -64.51 -39.02
CA MET A 1 31.10 -64.03 -37.87
C MET A 1 31.73 -62.73 -37.40
N SER A 2 31.16 -61.60 -37.82
CA SER A 2 31.70 -60.26 -37.59
C SER A 2 31.02 -59.65 -36.36
N SER A 3 31.83 -59.18 -35.42
CA SER A 3 31.43 -58.46 -34.20
C SER A 3 31.07 -57.02 -34.56
N GLN A 4 29.78 -56.65 -34.44
CA GLN A 4 29.34 -55.26 -34.53
C GLN A 4 29.06 -54.71 -33.13
N ASN A 5 30.03 -53.90 -32.70
CA ASN A 5 30.01 -52.99 -31.57
C ASN A 5 28.97 -51.88 -31.82
N ASN A 6 27.84 -51.91 -31.10
CA ASN A 6 26.87 -50.82 -31.09
C ASN A 6 27.00 -50.02 -29.80
N ASN A 7 27.83 -48.98 -29.91
CA ASN A 7 27.79 -47.80 -29.07
C ASN A 7 26.49 -47.00 -29.32
N ASP A 8 26.16 -46.14 -28.34
CA ASP A 8 25.33 -44.95 -28.49
C ASP A 8 23.81 -45.11 -28.46
N ARG A 9 23.24 -45.20 -27.25
CA ARG A 9 22.03 -44.43 -26.87
C ARG A 9 21.75 -44.46 -25.36
N PHE A 10 22.72 -44.03 -24.56
CA PHE A 10 22.38 -43.36 -23.30
C PHE A 10 21.90 -41.95 -23.63
N SER A 11 20.68 -41.84 -24.16
CA SER A 11 19.94 -40.58 -24.13
C SER A 11 19.54 -40.35 -22.68
N HIS A 12 20.42 -39.66 -21.95
CA HIS A 12 20.10 -39.01 -20.69
C HIS A 12 18.71 -38.38 -20.83
N SER A 13 17.74 -38.97 -20.13
CA SER A 13 16.44 -38.37 -19.92
C SER A 13 16.67 -37.05 -19.21
N VAL A 14 16.64 -36.00 -20.03
CA VAL A 14 16.52 -34.59 -19.73
C VAL A 14 16.11 -34.36 -18.28
N HIS A 15 17.01 -33.72 -17.54
CA HIS A 15 16.79 -32.98 -16.29
C HIS A 15 15.60 -32.00 -16.47
N HIS A 16 14.37 -32.50 -16.46
CA HIS A 16 13.15 -31.70 -16.37
C HIS A 16 12.66 -31.55 -14.93
N SER A 17 13.33 -32.20 -13.97
CA SER A 17 12.99 -32.18 -12.55
C SER A 17 13.59 -31.00 -11.78
N ASP A 18 14.62 -30.31 -12.28
CA ASP A 18 15.32 -29.26 -11.52
C ASP A 18 14.89 -27.82 -11.81
N LEU A 19 14.03 -27.59 -12.80
CA LEU A 19 13.48 -26.25 -13.08
C LEU A 19 12.22 -25.95 -12.27
N SER A 20 11.59 -26.96 -11.65
CA SER A 20 10.38 -26.79 -10.84
C SER A 20 10.68 -26.47 -9.36
N SER A 21 11.87 -26.82 -8.88
CA SER A 21 12.31 -26.56 -7.49
C SER A 21 12.80 -25.12 -7.26
N ARG A 22 12.94 -24.33 -8.33
CA ARG A 22 13.26 -22.90 -8.31
C ARG A 22 12.02 -21.99 -8.25
N HIS A 23 10.87 -22.52 -7.82
CA HIS A 23 9.95 -21.69 -7.06
C HIS A 23 10.60 -21.45 -5.70
N ASP A 24 11.61 -20.57 -5.69
CA ASP A 24 11.95 -19.80 -4.51
C ASP A 24 10.64 -19.16 -4.06
N GLN A 25 9.91 -19.85 -3.18
CA GLN A 25 8.87 -19.21 -2.40
C GLN A 25 9.62 -18.14 -1.62
N ILE A 26 9.65 -16.93 -2.16
CA ILE A 26 10.27 -15.77 -1.54
C ILE A 26 9.57 -15.65 -0.19
N LYS A 27 10.21 -16.19 0.84
CA LYS A 27 9.64 -16.29 2.17
C LYS A 27 9.63 -14.89 2.72
N VAL A 28 8.45 -14.28 2.75
CA VAL A 28 8.33 -12.90 3.21
C VAL A 28 8.44 -12.90 4.73
N SER A 29 9.33 -12.07 5.27
CA SER A 29 9.47 -11.93 6.71
C SER A 29 8.14 -11.50 7.34
N LYS A 30 7.78 -12.11 8.47
CA LYS A 30 6.59 -11.74 9.26
C LYS A 30 6.61 -10.25 9.61
N VAL A 31 7.79 -9.70 9.93
CA VAL A 31 7.97 -8.27 10.22
C VAL A 31 7.60 -7.43 9.00
N THR A 32 8.04 -7.82 7.81
CA THR A 32 7.71 -7.12 6.55
C THR A 32 6.21 -7.17 6.28
N LYS A 33 5.54 -8.30 6.52
CA LYS A 33 4.08 -8.39 6.37
C LYS A 33 3.35 -7.47 7.33
N PHE A 34 3.73 -7.50 8.61
CA PHE A 34 3.14 -6.65 9.64
C PHE A 34 3.32 -5.17 9.30
N LEU A 35 4.55 -4.75 9.01
CA LEU A 35 4.86 -3.35 8.70
C LEU A 35 4.14 -2.88 7.44
N THR A 36 4.02 -3.75 6.43
CA THR A 36 3.29 -3.43 5.18
C THR A 36 1.81 -3.20 5.46
N GLY A 37 1.16 -4.09 6.22
CA GLY A 37 -0.25 -3.92 6.60
C GLY A 37 -0.49 -2.72 7.50
N PHE A 38 0.44 -2.47 8.44
CA PHE A 38 0.43 -1.29 9.29
C PHE A 38 0.47 0.00 8.45
N LEU A 39 1.43 0.11 7.54
CA LEU A 39 1.59 1.27 6.67
C LEU A 39 0.40 1.47 5.73
N PHE A 40 -0.22 0.40 5.24
CA PHE A 40 -1.40 0.51 4.38
C PHE A 40 -2.62 1.02 5.11
N ILE A 41 -2.89 0.56 6.33
CA ILE A 41 -4.00 1.10 7.13
C ILE A 41 -3.69 2.53 7.56
N PHE A 42 -2.45 2.83 7.95
CA PHE A 42 -2.00 4.19 8.24
C PHE A 42 -2.28 5.11 7.04
N LEU A 43 -1.73 4.81 5.87
CA LEU A 43 -1.89 5.64 4.68
C LEU A 43 -3.36 5.70 4.22
N GLY A 44 -4.07 4.57 4.27
CA GLY A 44 -5.48 4.49 3.88
C GLY A 44 -6.38 5.39 4.72
N ILE A 45 -6.16 5.46 6.03
CA ILE A 45 -6.91 6.35 6.92
C ILE A 45 -6.61 7.82 6.58
N TYR A 46 -5.35 8.19 6.36
CA TYR A 46 -5.00 9.55 5.95
C TYR A 46 -5.67 9.93 4.62
N LEU A 47 -5.68 9.03 3.65
CA LEU A 47 -6.37 9.26 2.37
C LEU A 47 -7.88 9.40 2.56
N ALA A 48 -8.51 8.52 3.35
CA ALA A 48 -9.94 8.58 3.62
C ALA A 48 -10.32 9.92 4.29
N LEU A 49 -9.54 10.37 5.27
CA LEU A 49 -9.76 11.66 5.92
C LEU A 49 -9.56 12.82 4.94
N GLY A 50 -8.51 12.79 4.13
CA GLY A 50 -8.27 13.79 3.09
C GLY A 50 -9.46 13.91 2.11
N VAL A 51 -10.00 12.77 1.66
CA VAL A 51 -11.18 12.75 0.78
C VAL A 51 -12.42 13.25 1.51
N VAL A 52 -12.73 12.73 2.70
CA VAL A 52 -13.94 13.10 3.46
C VAL A 52 -13.93 14.59 3.80
N PHE A 53 -12.82 15.11 4.33
CA PHE A 53 -12.75 16.51 4.72
C PHE A 53 -12.64 17.47 3.53
N GLY A 54 -11.87 17.10 2.50
CA GLY A 54 -11.75 17.91 1.30
C GLY A 54 -13.01 17.93 0.44
N ALA A 55 -13.64 16.78 0.22
CA ALA A 55 -14.82 16.69 -0.64
C ALA A 55 -16.12 17.13 0.04
N ILE A 56 -16.30 16.86 1.35
CA ILE A 56 -17.56 17.15 2.05
C ILE A 56 -17.56 18.57 2.62
N TYR A 57 -16.47 18.97 3.29
CA TYR A 57 -16.45 20.24 4.02
C TYR A 57 -15.79 21.37 3.23
N GLY A 58 -15.07 21.05 2.14
CA GLY A 58 -14.36 22.05 1.36
C GLY A 58 -13.35 22.86 2.18
N ILE A 59 -12.94 22.33 3.33
CA ILE A 59 -12.00 22.96 4.25
C ILE A 59 -10.60 22.91 3.66
N ASP A 60 -9.69 23.80 4.11
CA ASP A 60 -8.24 23.64 3.94
C ASP A 60 -7.80 22.23 4.39
N VAL A 61 -7.68 21.35 3.41
CA VAL A 61 -7.37 19.94 3.56
C VAL A 61 -6.01 19.76 4.22
N LEU A 62 -5.07 20.68 3.98
CA LEU A 62 -3.72 20.63 4.56
C LEU A 62 -3.77 20.88 6.07
N SER A 63 -4.57 21.85 6.52
CA SER A 63 -4.76 22.11 7.95
C SER A 63 -5.40 20.93 8.69
N VAL A 64 -6.37 20.25 8.07
CA VAL A 64 -7.00 19.06 8.68
C VAL A 64 -6.05 17.87 8.73
N ILE A 65 -5.28 17.64 7.67
CA ILE A 65 -4.22 16.62 7.65
C ILE A 65 -3.19 16.92 8.74
N LEU A 66 -2.83 18.20 8.93
CA LEU A 66 -1.88 18.62 9.96
C LEU A 66 -2.43 18.37 11.38
N ILE A 67 -3.67 18.77 11.67
CA ILE A 67 -4.32 18.54 12.97
C ILE A 67 -4.44 17.04 13.26
N TYR A 68 -4.88 16.26 12.27
CA TYR A 68 -4.98 14.82 12.42
C TYR A 68 -3.60 14.18 12.60
N SER A 69 -2.59 14.68 11.91
CA SER A 69 -1.20 14.22 12.07
C SER A 69 -0.69 14.48 13.49
N MET A 70 -0.94 15.66 14.04
CA MET A 70 -0.61 15.95 15.44
C MET A 70 -1.33 14.97 16.38
N TYR A 71 -2.64 14.80 16.23
CA TYR A 71 -3.43 13.86 17.03
C TYR A 71 -2.89 12.41 16.93
N ALA A 72 -2.52 11.96 15.73
CA ALA A 72 -1.97 10.64 15.48
C ALA A 72 -0.60 10.41 16.13
N HIS A 73 0.23 11.45 16.25
CA HIS A 73 1.55 11.35 16.89
C HIS A 73 1.48 11.44 18.42
N PHE A 74 0.49 12.15 18.98
CA PHE A 74 0.37 12.31 20.44
C PHE A 74 -0.45 11.23 21.14
N MET A 75 -1.34 10.55 20.41
CA MET A 75 -2.22 9.53 20.99
C MET A 75 -1.72 8.12 20.68
N ILE A 76 -1.81 7.22 21.66
CA ILE A 76 -1.51 5.78 21.50
C ILE A 76 -2.60 5.03 20.72
N PHE A 77 -3.85 5.51 20.79
CA PHE A 77 -5.01 4.85 20.21
C PHE A 77 -4.93 4.65 18.68
N PRO A 78 -4.48 5.64 17.87
CA PRO A 78 -4.24 5.46 16.43
C PRO A 78 -3.26 4.32 16.10
N TRP A 79 -2.20 4.13 16.90
CA TRP A 79 -1.22 3.06 16.70
C TRP A 79 -1.83 1.66 16.87
N PHE A 80 -2.81 1.51 17.77
CA PHE A 80 -3.56 0.25 17.90
C PHE A 80 -4.39 -0.05 16.65
N ILE A 81 -5.06 0.95 16.09
CA ILE A 81 -5.86 0.79 14.86
C ILE A 81 -4.96 0.37 13.69
N TYR A 82 -3.81 1.00 13.52
CA TYR A 82 -2.87 0.66 12.45
C TYR A 82 -2.30 -0.75 12.63
N SER A 83 -2.09 -1.17 13.89
CA SER A 83 -1.60 -2.50 14.24
C SER A 83 -2.59 -3.60 13.84
N ILE A 84 -3.91 -3.36 13.87
CA ILE A 84 -4.93 -4.29 13.34
C ILE A 84 -4.67 -4.58 11.86
N GLY A 85 -4.29 -3.57 11.08
CA GLY A 85 -3.85 -3.73 9.69
C GLY A 85 -2.64 -4.63 9.53
N GLY A 86 -1.64 -4.44 10.38
CA GLY A 86 -0.45 -5.28 10.41
C GLY A 86 -0.76 -6.74 10.74
N PHE A 87 -1.64 -6.98 11.73
CA PHE A 87 -2.09 -8.33 12.07
C PHE A 87 -2.88 -8.98 10.93
N GLY A 88 -3.74 -8.24 10.23
CA GLY A 88 -4.44 -8.75 9.05
C GLY A 88 -3.50 -9.23 7.95
N PHE A 89 -2.40 -8.50 7.71
CA PHE A 89 -1.40 -8.88 6.72
C PHE A 89 -0.53 -10.07 7.13
N LEU A 90 -0.38 -10.35 8.43
CA LEU A 90 0.29 -11.57 8.91
C LEU A 90 -0.48 -12.83 8.50
N CYS A 91 -1.81 -12.75 8.36
CA CYS A 91 -2.66 -13.86 7.95
C CYS A 91 -2.57 -14.18 6.45
N ILE A 92 -1.93 -13.33 5.64
CA ILE A 92 -1.81 -13.53 4.19
C ILE A 92 -0.71 -14.55 3.87
N LYS A 93 -1.04 -15.53 3.01
CA LYS A 93 -0.09 -16.52 2.49
C LYS A 93 1.04 -15.84 1.72
N ASP A 94 2.28 -16.32 1.85
CA ASP A 94 3.47 -15.75 1.20
C ASP A 94 3.33 -15.65 -0.32
N SER A 95 2.73 -16.66 -0.95
CA SER A 95 2.46 -16.69 -2.39
C SER A 95 1.52 -15.58 -2.86
N ALA A 96 0.61 -15.11 -2.01
CA ALA A 96 -0.35 -14.05 -2.33
C ALA A 96 0.15 -12.66 -1.92
N PHE A 97 1.18 -12.56 -1.08
CA PHE A 97 1.62 -11.31 -0.48
C PHE A 97 1.95 -10.23 -1.51
N TYR A 98 2.75 -10.55 -2.53
CA TYR A 98 3.15 -9.58 -3.55
C TYR A 98 1.98 -9.10 -4.40
N SER A 99 1.04 -10.00 -4.72
CA SER A 99 -0.18 -9.67 -5.47
C SER A 99 -1.08 -8.74 -4.66
N VAL A 100 -1.37 -9.11 -3.40
CA VAL A 100 -2.20 -8.29 -2.49
C VAL A 100 -1.56 -6.93 -2.24
N ARG A 101 -0.24 -6.89 -1.98
CA ARG A 101 0.52 -5.64 -1.81
C ARG A 101 0.43 -4.74 -3.04
N SER A 102 0.57 -5.31 -4.24
CA SER A 102 0.48 -4.54 -5.49
C SER A 102 -0.92 -3.97 -5.71
N THR A 103 -1.96 -4.79 -5.51
CA THR A 103 -3.36 -4.34 -5.65
C THR A 103 -3.71 -3.24 -4.67
N ILE A 104 -3.39 -3.41 -3.38
CA ILE A 104 -3.64 -2.39 -2.37
C ILE A 104 -2.80 -1.14 -2.63
N GLY A 105 -1.54 -1.31 -3.05
CA GLY A 105 -0.69 -0.19 -3.46
C GLY A 105 -1.28 0.62 -4.61
N ARG A 106 -1.87 -0.04 -5.62
CA ARG A 106 -2.57 0.64 -6.73
C ARG A 106 -3.81 1.40 -6.25
N ILE A 107 -4.59 0.80 -5.36
CA ILE A 107 -5.77 1.46 -4.77
C ILE A 107 -5.34 2.71 -3.97
N LEU A 108 -4.29 2.60 -3.16
CA LEU A 108 -3.75 3.73 -2.41
C LEU A 108 -3.19 4.81 -3.33
N LEU A 109 -2.53 4.46 -4.43
CA LEU A 109 -2.04 5.44 -5.41
C LEU A 109 -3.20 6.16 -6.10
N LEU A 110 -4.26 5.44 -6.44
CA LEU A 110 -5.48 6.04 -7.01
C LEU A 110 -6.18 6.96 -6.00
N GLY A 111 -6.26 6.54 -4.73
CA GLY A 111 -6.77 7.39 -3.64
C GLY A 111 -5.91 8.63 -3.42
N LEU A 112 -4.58 8.52 -3.48
CA LEU A 112 -3.66 9.65 -3.39
C LEU A 112 -3.88 10.63 -4.55
N PHE A 113 -3.99 10.13 -5.77
CA PHE A 113 -4.30 10.97 -6.93
C PHE A 113 -5.64 11.70 -6.73
N LEU A 114 -6.68 11.03 -6.24
CA LEU A 114 -7.96 11.65 -5.94
C LEU A 114 -7.83 12.76 -4.89
N VAL A 115 -7.08 12.54 -3.81
CA VAL A 115 -6.83 13.58 -2.80
C VAL A 115 -6.12 14.78 -3.41
N ILE A 116 -5.10 14.57 -4.26
CA ILE A 116 -4.42 15.67 -4.94
C ILE A 116 -5.39 16.48 -5.80
N VAL A 117 -6.25 15.81 -6.57
CA VAL A 117 -7.28 16.49 -7.38
C VAL A 117 -8.23 17.29 -6.50
N ILE A 118 -8.71 16.73 -5.40
CA ILE A 118 -9.57 17.42 -4.44
C ILE A 118 -8.86 18.66 -3.89
N VAL A 119 -7.62 18.53 -3.43
CA VAL A 119 -6.82 19.67 -2.93
C VAL A 119 -6.69 20.76 -4.00
N CYS A 120 -6.33 20.41 -5.23
CA CYS A 120 -6.21 21.39 -6.32
C CYS A 120 -7.54 22.12 -6.60
N VAL A 121 -8.66 21.39 -6.61
CA VAL A 121 -9.99 21.98 -6.81
C VAL A 121 -10.38 22.86 -5.64
N SER A 122 -10.16 22.40 -4.41
CA SER A 122 -10.42 23.17 -3.18
C SER A 122 -9.62 24.46 -3.14
N GLU A 123 -8.32 24.43 -3.45
CA GLU A 123 -7.47 25.61 -3.51
C GLU A 123 -7.90 26.58 -4.62
N MET A 124 -8.25 26.06 -5.80
CA MET A 124 -8.75 26.88 -6.90
C MET A 124 -10.09 27.55 -6.54
N ALA A 125 -10.98 26.84 -5.85
CA ALA A 125 -12.24 27.39 -5.38
C ALA A 125 -12.04 28.48 -4.31
N HIS A 126 -11.03 28.36 -3.44
CA HIS A 126 -10.63 29.43 -2.52
C HIS A 126 -10.01 30.63 -3.25
N ALA A 127 -9.18 30.39 -4.27
CA ALA A 127 -8.57 31.47 -5.07
C ALA A 127 -9.62 32.30 -5.83
N ILE A 128 -10.71 31.67 -6.27
CA ILE A 128 -11.83 32.31 -6.99
C ILE A 128 -12.85 32.93 -6.01
N GLY A 129 -12.71 32.69 -4.70
CA GLY A 129 -13.62 33.20 -3.66
C GLY A 129 -14.96 32.45 -3.57
N LEU A 130 -15.03 31.24 -4.13
CA LEU A 130 -16.21 30.37 -4.12
C LEU A 130 -16.32 29.60 -2.80
N LEU A 131 -15.19 29.36 -2.14
CA LEU A 131 -15.12 28.87 -0.77
C LEU A 131 -14.46 29.91 0.14
N ASP A 132 -15.14 30.24 1.24
CA ASP A 132 -14.77 31.30 2.19
C ASP A 132 -14.08 30.74 3.46
N ALA A 133 -13.90 29.42 3.54
CA ALA A 133 -13.38 28.73 4.72
C ALA A 133 -11.85 28.69 4.75
N ARG A 134 -11.18 29.85 4.62
CA ARG A 134 -9.79 29.95 5.09
C ARG A 134 -9.81 29.74 6.59
N PHE A 135 -9.24 28.63 7.06
CA PHE A 135 -8.78 28.54 8.45
C PHE A 135 -7.71 29.61 8.64
N ARG A 136 -8.12 30.83 9.02
CA ARG A 136 -7.21 31.82 9.54
C ARG A 136 -6.80 31.32 10.92
N MET A 137 -5.62 30.73 11.02
CA MET A 137 -4.93 30.62 12.31
C MET A 137 -4.54 32.03 12.79
N ASP A 138 -5.51 32.88 13.09
CA ASP A 138 -5.29 34.07 13.91
C ASP A 138 -5.18 33.56 15.35
N TRP A 139 -3.94 33.49 15.84
CA TRP A 139 -3.60 33.10 17.22
C TRP A 139 -3.70 34.29 18.19
N ARG A 140 -4.40 35.37 17.80
CA ARG A 140 -4.64 36.54 18.66
C ARG A 140 -5.80 36.31 19.60
#